data_AF-A0A250FDK3-F1
#
_entry.id   AF-A0A250FDK3-F1
#
_cell.length_a   1.000
_cell.length_b   1.000
_cell.length_c   1.000
_cell.angle_alpha   90.00
_cell.angle_beta   90.00
_cell.angle_gamma   90.00
#
_symmetry.space_group_name_H-M   'P 1'
#
loop_
_entity.id
_entity.type
_entity.pdbx_description
1 polymer ?
#
loop_
_entity_poly.entity_id
_entity_poly.type
_entity_poly.pdbx_seq_one_letter_code
_entity_poly.pdbx_strand_id
1 'polypeptide(L)' 'MEAINKTTHIPLFKVGEEVLIAPQVTNEKEWLKGVVVDIEDNPFVGFVITAKTKELGEFFDKEYLFKKLN' A
#
# COMPACT_ATOMS: atom_id res chain seq x y z
N MET A 1 30.50 18.57 -10.02
CA MET A 1 29.75 17.32 -9.87
C MET A 1 28.50 17.68 -9.08
N GLU A 2 27.39 17.93 -9.77
CA GLU A 2 26.12 18.22 -9.11
C GLU A 2 25.65 16.96 -8.40
N ALA A 3 25.42 17.05 -7.10
CA ALA A 3 24.75 16.00 -6.36
C ALA A 3 23.35 15.86 -6.96
N ILE A 4 23.10 14.75 -7.66
CA ILE A 4 21.78 14.37 -8.10
C ILE A 4 20.96 14.23 -6.82
N ASN A 5 20.08 15.21 -6.54
CA ASN A 5 19.09 15.08 -5.49
C ASN A 5 18.21 13.88 -5.87
N LYS A 6 18.56 12.69 -5.37
CA LYS A 6 17.66 11.55 -5.38
C LYS A 6 16.47 11.99 -4.55
N THR A 7 15.37 12.35 -5.21
CA THR A 7 14.08 12.50 -4.56
C THR A 7 13.79 11.16 -3.92
N THR A 8 14.05 11.02 -2.62
CA THR A 8 13.76 9.79 -1.89
C THR A 8 12.26 9.59 -1.97
N HIS A 9 11.82 8.60 -2.73
CA HIS A 9 10.44 8.16 -2.69
C HIS A 9 10.23 7.59 -1.29
N ILE A 10 9.32 8.19 -0.52
CA ILE A 10 8.95 7.75 0.83
C ILE A 10 7.55 7.17 0.70
N PRO A 11 7.31 5.93 1.18
CA PRO A 11 5.98 5.34 1.12
C PRO A 11 5.02 6.12 2.01
N LEU A 12 3.77 6.24 1.58
CA LEU A 12 2.66 6.88 2.28
C LEU A 12 2.28 6.15 3.57
N PHE A 13 2.57 4.84 3.61
CA PHE A 13 2.25 3.92 4.70
C PHE A 13 3.52 3.30 5.30
N LYS A 14 3.34 2.65 6.44
CA LYS A 14 4.37 1.80 7.08
C LYS A 14 3.81 0.40 7.40
N VAL A 15 4.69 -0.58 7.47
CA VAL A 15 4.33 -1.92 7.98
C VAL A 15 3.75 -1.80 9.40
N GLY A 16 2.63 -2.49 9.63
CA GLY A 16 1.83 -2.41 10.84
C GLY A 16 0.77 -1.29 10.85
N GLU A 17 0.71 -0.43 9.84
CA GLU A 17 -0.33 0.60 9.72
C GLU A 17 -1.66 -0.02 9.29
N GLU A 18 -2.75 0.42 9.91
CA GLU A 18 -4.09 0.06 9.46
C GLU A 18 -4.48 0.93 8.26
N VAL A 19 -5.01 0.31 7.21
CA VAL A 19 -5.38 0.96 5.95
C VAL A 19 -6.72 0.44 5.45
N LEU A 20 -7.34 1.22 4.56
CA LEU A 20 -8.48 0.79 3.76
C LEU A 20 -7.97 0.33 2.39
N ILE A 21 -8.36 -0.87 1.98
CA ILE A 21 -8.01 -1.51 0.70
C ILE A 21 -9.16 -1.27 -0.28
N ALA A 22 -8.85 -0.85 -1.51
CA ALA A 22 -9.86 -0.55 -2.51
C ALA A 22 -10.72 -1.78 -2.88
N PRO A 23 -12.04 -1.61 -3.11
CA PRO A 23 -12.95 -2.70 -3.46
C PRO A 23 -12.50 -3.51 -4.69
N GLN A 24 -11.85 -2.86 -5.66
CA GLN A 24 -11.31 -3.50 -6.87
C GLN A 24 -10.12 -4.43 -6.62
N VAL A 25 -9.40 -4.26 -5.50
CA VAL A 25 -8.30 -5.14 -5.11
C VAL A 25 -8.86 -6.35 -4.36
N THR A 26 -9.89 -6.13 -3.53
CA THR A 26 -10.49 -7.19 -2.70
C THR A 26 -11.62 -7.95 -3.39
N ASN A 27 -12.08 -7.46 -4.57
CA ASN A 27 -13.30 -7.90 -5.24
C ASN A 27 -14.56 -7.77 -4.35
N GLU A 28 -14.55 -6.78 -3.45
CA GLU A 28 -15.67 -6.45 -2.57
C GLU A 28 -16.44 -5.23 -3.10
N LYS A 29 -17.56 -4.90 -2.45
CA LYS A 29 -18.33 -3.69 -2.77
C LYS A 29 -17.82 -2.44 -2.07
N GLU A 30 -17.27 -2.62 -0.87
CA GLU A 30 -16.86 -1.55 0.02
C GLU A 30 -15.35 -1.61 0.28
N TRP A 31 -14.81 -0.49 0.75
CA TRP A 31 -13.41 -0.44 1.19
C TRP A 31 -13.24 -1.33 2.42
N LEU A 32 -12.26 -2.23 2.36
CA LEU A 32 -12.05 -3.20 3.42
C LEU A 32 -10.86 -2.81 4.29
N LYS A 33 -10.99 -2.98 5.60
CA LYS A 33 -9.91 -2.69 6.54
C LYS A 33 -8.85 -3.80 6.51
N GLY A 34 -7.59 -3.41 6.43
CA GLY A 34 -6.43 -4.30 6.53
C GLY A 34 -5.28 -3.67 7.30
N VAL A 35 -4.25 -4.47 7.57
CA VAL A 35 -2.99 -4.05 8.19
C VAL A 35 -1.88 -4.26 7.18
N VAL A 36 -1.06 -3.24 6.92
CA VAL A 36 0.11 -3.37 6.03
C VAL A 36 1.09 -4.37 6.63
N VAL A 37 1.47 -5.38 5.84
CA VAL A 37 2.44 -6.41 6.24
C VAL A 37 3.75 -6.31 5.47
N ASP A 38 3.74 -5.71 4.28
CA ASP A 38 4.94 -5.50 3.46
C ASP A 38 4.80 -4.26 2.56
N ILE A 39 5.94 -3.67 2.21
CA ILE A 39 6.06 -2.53 1.28
C ILE A 39 7.25 -2.79 0.36
N GLU A 40 6.97 -3.04 -0.91
CA GLU A 40 7.99 -3.24 -1.94
C GLU A 40 8.21 -1.94 -2.73
N ASP A 41 9.47 -1.51 -2.87
CA ASP A 41 9.86 -0.43 -3.79
C ASP A 41 10.11 -1.02 -5.18
N ASN A 42 9.05 -1.05 -6.00
CA ASN A 42 9.14 -1.62 -7.33
C ASN A 42 9.61 -0.55 -8.35
N PRO A 43 10.71 -0.79 -9.09
CA PRO A 43 11.30 0.22 -9.98
C PRO A 43 10.43 0.61 -11.19
N PHE A 44 9.37 -0.16 -11.49
CA PHE A 44 8.48 0.11 -12.63
C PHE A 44 7.15 0.76 -12.22
N VAL A 45 6.60 0.37 -11.06
CA VAL A 45 5.26 0.80 -10.63
C VAL A 45 5.25 1.64 -9.36
N GLY A 46 6.42 1.86 -8.74
CA GLY A 46 6.55 2.52 -7.44
C GLY A 46 6.23 1.58 -6.28
N PHE A 47 5.74 2.13 -5.16
CA PHE A 47 5.43 1.32 -3.99
C PHE A 47 4.24 0.37 -4.23
N VAL A 48 4.49 -0.91 -3.96
CA VAL A 48 3.47 -1.95 -3.86
C VAL A 48 3.25 -2.25 -2.38
N ILE A 49 2.01 -2.14 -1.93
CA ILE A 49 1.61 -2.34 -0.54
C ILE A 49 0.95 -3.70 -0.45
N THR A 50 1.41 -4.53 0.47
CA THR A 50 0.73 -5.77 0.86
C THR A 50 0.01 -5.54 2.19
N ALA A 51 -1.29 -5.78 2.24
CA ALA A 51 -2.10 -5.65 3.45
C ALA A 51 -2.91 -6.92 3.72
N LYS A 52 -2.98 -7.29 5.00
CA LYS A 52 -3.73 -8.44 5.48
C LYS A 52 -5.04 -8.01 6.11
N THR A 53 -6.12 -8.60 5.65
CA THR A 53 -7.46 -8.47 6.24
C THR A 53 -7.68 -9.55 7.29
N LYS A 54 -8.65 -9.35 8.19
CA LYS A 54 -8.98 -10.35 9.22
C LYS A 54 -9.68 -11.59 8.65
N GLU A 55 -10.44 -11.42 7.57
CA GLU A 55 -11.40 -12.44 7.10
C GLU A 55 -11.06 -13.00 5.72
N LEU A 56 -10.52 -12.19 4.80
CA LEU A 56 -10.36 -12.55 3.39
C LEU A 56 -8.92 -12.87 2.99
N GLY A 57 -7.96 -12.74 3.90
CA GLY A 57 -6.55 -13.00 3.65
C GLY A 57 -5.76 -11.76 3.25
N GLU A 58 -4.75 -11.95 2.39
CA GLU A 58 -3.75 -10.94 2.03
C GLU A 58 -3.99 -10.42 0.60
N PHE A 59 -3.82 -9.11 0.44
CA PHE A 59 -4.01 -8.39 -0.81
C PHE A 59 -2.82 -7.49 -1.07
N PHE A 60 -2.43 -7.32 -2.33
CA PHE A 60 -1.34 -6.44 -2.72
C PHE A 60 -1.67 -5.67 -4.00
N ASP A 61 -1.35 -4.38 -4.03
CA ASP A 61 -1.41 -3.56 -5.25
C ASP A 61 -0.62 -2.26 -5.04
N LYS A 62 -0.68 -1.35 -6.03
CA LYS A 62 -0.03 -0.04 -5.99
C LYS A 62 -0.58 0.82 -4.84
N GLU A 63 0.30 1.62 -4.25
CA GLU A 63 0.02 2.45 -3.08
C GLU A 63 -1.27 3.30 -3.16
N TYR A 64 -1.62 3.84 -4.34
CA TYR A 64 -2.81 4.68 -4.50
C TYR A 64 -4.15 3.91 -4.37
N LEU A 65 -4.12 2.58 -4.32
CA LEU A 65 -5.28 1.72 -4.07
C LEU A 65 -5.51 1.45 -2.59
N PHE A 66 -4.74 2.11 -1.73
CA PHE A 66 -4.87 2.08 -0.29
C PHE A 66 -5.16 3.48 0.24
N LYS A 67 -5.86 3.57 1.36
CA LYS A 67 -6.17 4.84 2.04
C LYS A 67 -5.89 4.75 3.53
N LYS A 68 -5.55 5.89 4.14
CA LYS A 68 -5.49 6.03 5.59
C LYS A 68 -6.89 5.94 6.18
N LEU A 69 -6.99 5.37 7.38
CA LEU A 69 -8.16 5.55 8.23
C LEU A 69 -8.07 6.98 8.78
N ASN A 70 -9.05 7.82 8.45
CA ASN A 70 -9.11 9.20 8.93
C ASN A 70 -9.02 9.30 10.46
#